data_AF-A0A952UAW6-F1
#
_entry.id   AF-A0A952UAW6-F1
#
_cell.length_a   1.000
_cell.length_b   1.000
_cell.length_c   1.000
_cell.angle_alpha   90.00
_cell.angle_beta   90.00
_cell.angle_gamma   90.00
#
_symmetry.space_group_name_H-M   'P 1'
#
loop_
_entity.id
_entity.type
_entity.pdbx_description
1 polymer ?
#
loop_
_entity_poly.entity_id
_entity_poly.type
_entity_poly.pdbx_seq_one_letter_code
_entity_poly.pdbx_strand_id
1 'polypeptide(L)'
;MKAAWFTSPYRVVTISIVSVILMVLALVIMLTRLGLSERTAAASLLVLSFVIFLIAGVLFTGRALWKWDIKNLATYLIWERSLVIVPTVTTSLGLVLLSDMLSASGDPFWARLGTMAYLFGAVLVVSTETNFVTKNEWNAAQVILYVALALLGQAAIGVALLQTDITAAWIGWIAIIWNMGFLMIFIMMRPRDVYYPVIHFFLPLIIGLGLVAGR
;
A
#
# COMPACT_ATOMS: atom_id res chain seq x y z
N MET A 1 -24.68 21.75 10.94
CA MET A 1 -24.55 21.85 9.46
C MET A 1 -23.98 20.56 8.92
N LYS A 2 -24.76 19.77 8.17
CA LYS A 2 -24.22 18.62 7.44
C LYS A 2 -23.39 19.17 6.28
N ALA A 3 -22.11 18.81 6.20
CA ALA A 3 -21.24 19.19 5.09
C ALA A 3 -21.75 18.56 3.78
N ALA A 4 -22.72 19.21 3.14
CA ALA A 4 -23.37 18.76 1.90
C ALA A 4 -22.41 18.76 0.68
N TRP A 5 -21.18 19.25 0.86
CA TRP A 5 -20.18 19.32 -0.19
C TRP A 5 -19.55 17.95 -0.55
N PHE A 6 -19.58 16.97 0.37
CA PHE A 6 -18.95 15.64 0.18
C PHE A 6 -19.94 14.49 -0.11
N THR A 7 -21.23 14.75 -0.31
CA THR A 7 -22.25 13.67 -0.29
C THR A 7 -22.57 13.02 -1.63
N SER A 8 -22.01 13.49 -2.75
CA SER A 8 -22.19 12.85 -4.07
C SER A 8 -21.06 11.84 -4.32
N PRO A 9 -21.37 10.55 -4.53
CA PRO A 9 -20.39 9.52 -4.90
C PRO A 9 -19.51 9.95 -6.09
N TYR A 10 -20.12 10.60 -7.07
CA TYR A 10 -19.43 11.09 -8.26
C TYR A 10 -18.40 12.17 -7.92
N ARG A 11 -18.67 13.06 -6.97
CA ARG A 11 -17.74 14.16 -6.61
C ARG A 11 -16.51 13.65 -5.89
N VAL A 12 -16.68 12.72 -4.95
CA VAL A 12 -15.55 12.16 -4.20
C VAL A 12 -14.64 11.36 -5.15
N VAL A 13 -15.23 10.57 -6.05
CA VAL A 13 -14.47 9.85 -7.09
C VAL A 13 -13.76 10.82 -8.04
N THR A 14 -14.41 11.90 -8.49
CA THR A 14 -13.76 12.92 -9.32
C THR A 14 -12.58 13.57 -8.60
N ILE A 15 -12.71 13.94 -7.33
CA ILE A 15 -11.61 14.51 -6.55
C ILE A 15 -10.47 13.51 -6.42
N SER A 16 -10.75 12.24 -6.10
CA SER A 16 -9.73 11.20 -6.04
C SER A 16 -9.00 11.03 -7.36
N ILE A 17 -9.71 11.00 -8.49
CA ILE A 17 -9.11 10.91 -9.83
C ILE A 17 -8.24 12.13 -10.11
N VAL A 18 -8.71 13.35 -9.82
CA VAL A 18 -7.93 14.58 -10.02
C VAL A 18 -6.66 14.55 -9.14
N SER A 19 -6.77 14.16 -7.87
CA SER A 19 -5.62 14.01 -6.99
C SER A 19 -4.62 12.99 -7.52
N VAL A 20 -5.10 11.85 -8.04
CA VAL A 20 -4.25 10.83 -8.69
C VAL A 20 -3.54 11.41 -9.91
N ILE A 21 -4.25 12.11 -10.79
CA ILE A 21 -3.66 12.73 -11.98
C ILE A 21 -2.58 13.74 -11.60
N LEU A 22 -2.87 14.65 -10.65
CA LEU A 22 -1.90 15.64 -10.19
C LEU A 22 -0.66 14.99 -9.58
N MET A 23 -0.84 13.89 -8.84
CA MET A 23 0.27 13.19 -8.21
C MET A 23 1.09 12.37 -9.21
N VAL A 24 0.46 11.77 -10.24
CA VAL A 24 1.15 11.14 -11.38
C VAL A 24 1.93 12.19 -12.17
N LEU A 25 1.35 13.37 -12.42
CA LEU A 25 2.07 14.47 -13.08
C LEU A 25 3.28 14.90 -12.25
N ALA A 26 3.14 15.05 -10.94
CA ALA A 26 4.25 15.35 -10.05
C ALA A 26 5.33 14.25 -10.10
N LEU A 27 4.93 12.98 -10.15
CA LEU A 27 5.82 11.83 -10.30
C LEU A 27 6.61 11.87 -11.61
N VAL A 28 5.94 12.15 -12.73
CA VAL A 28 6.57 12.31 -14.05
C VAL A 28 7.55 13.49 -14.04
N ILE A 29 7.18 14.60 -13.40
CA ILE A 29 8.08 15.76 -13.23
C ILE A 29 9.31 15.38 -12.40
N MET A 30 9.15 14.59 -11.32
CA MET A 30 10.29 14.10 -10.55
C MET A 30 11.20 13.18 -11.37
N LEU A 31 10.63 12.20 -12.08
CA LEU A 31 11.39 11.27 -12.93
C LEU A 31 12.16 12.01 -14.03
N THR A 32 11.56 13.05 -14.63
CA THR A 32 12.21 13.86 -15.66
C THR A 32 13.28 14.79 -15.10
N ARG A 33 13.15 15.28 -13.86
CA ARG A 33 14.15 16.15 -13.21
C ARG A 33 15.30 15.41 -12.55
N LEU A 34 15.04 14.25 -11.93
CA LEU A 34 16.02 13.49 -11.16
C LEU A 34 16.68 12.37 -11.98
N GLY A 35 16.13 12.06 -13.16
CA GLY A 35 16.52 10.90 -13.95
C GLY A 35 15.96 9.58 -13.39
N LEU A 36 16.08 8.53 -14.20
CA LEU A 36 15.69 7.16 -13.85
C LEU A 36 16.83 6.46 -13.09
N SER A 37 17.03 6.86 -11.83
CA SER A 37 17.82 6.06 -10.89
C SER A 37 16.95 4.97 -10.25
N GLU A 38 17.59 3.90 -9.76
CA GLU A 38 16.90 2.86 -8.99
C GLU A 38 16.18 3.44 -7.76
N ARG A 39 16.81 4.40 -7.08
CA ARG A 39 16.22 5.16 -5.96
C ARG A 39 14.94 5.90 -6.36
N THR A 40 15.00 6.64 -7.47
CA THR A 40 13.83 7.39 -7.97
C THR A 40 12.72 6.43 -8.40
N ALA A 41 13.04 5.30 -9.02
CA ALA A 41 12.07 4.30 -9.45
C ALA A 41 11.40 3.62 -8.25
N ALA A 42 12.18 3.17 -7.26
CA ALA A 42 11.67 2.57 -6.02
C ALA A 42 10.74 3.55 -5.29
N ALA A 43 11.21 4.78 -5.07
CA ALA A 43 10.41 5.83 -4.45
C ALA A 43 9.10 6.09 -5.19
N SER A 44 9.17 6.16 -6.52
CA SER A 44 8.03 6.46 -7.36
C SER A 44 6.96 5.37 -7.29
N LEU A 45 7.37 4.10 -7.35
CA LEU A 45 6.46 2.96 -7.24
C LEU A 45 5.79 2.89 -5.86
N LEU A 46 6.56 3.08 -4.80
CA LEU A 46 6.03 3.05 -3.44
C LEU A 46 5.03 4.19 -3.19
N VAL A 47 5.32 5.41 -3.65
CA VAL A 47 4.38 6.53 -3.56
C VAL A 47 3.15 6.28 -4.43
N LEU A 48 3.33 5.88 -5.69
CA LEU A 48 2.24 5.62 -6.64
C LEU A 48 1.27 4.54 -6.14
N SER A 49 1.78 3.52 -5.44
CA SER A 49 0.93 2.48 -4.85
C SER A 49 -0.14 3.07 -3.92
N PHE A 50 0.24 3.98 -3.02
CA PHE A 50 -0.71 4.63 -2.13
C PHE A 50 -1.70 5.51 -2.88
N VAL A 51 -1.25 6.20 -3.93
CA VAL A 51 -2.11 7.04 -4.78
C VAL A 51 -3.21 6.25 -5.45
N ILE A 52 -2.85 5.13 -6.07
CA ILE A 52 -3.82 4.24 -6.72
C ILE A 52 -4.79 3.71 -5.66
N PHE A 53 -4.26 3.31 -4.50
CA PHE A 53 -5.06 2.82 -3.40
C PHE A 53 -6.08 3.85 -2.86
N LEU A 54 -5.79 5.16 -2.88
CA LEU A 54 -6.74 6.17 -2.40
C LEU A 54 -8.11 6.08 -3.10
N ILE A 55 -8.13 5.74 -4.39
CA ILE A 55 -9.38 5.54 -5.12
C ILE A 55 -10.13 4.33 -4.54
N ALA A 56 -9.45 3.20 -4.34
CA ALA A 56 -10.04 2.02 -3.70
C ALA A 56 -10.56 2.31 -2.28
N GLY A 57 -9.77 3.04 -1.48
CA GLY A 57 -10.13 3.42 -0.12
C GLY A 57 -11.38 4.30 -0.06
N VAL A 58 -11.53 5.22 -1.02
CA VAL A 58 -12.74 6.04 -1.17
C VAL A 58 -13.95 5.19 -1.57
N LEU A 59 -13.79 4.28 -2.52
CA LEU A 59 -14.88 3.38 -2.92
C LEU A 59 -15.30 2.49 -1.74
N PHE A 60 -14.33 1.84 -1.09
CA PHE A 60 -14.58 1.04 0.10
C PHE A 60 -15.30 1.84 1.20
N THR A 61 -14.82 3.06 1.51
CA THR A 61 -15.43 3.94 2.52
C THR A 61 -16.86 4.32 2.15
N GLY A 62 -17.07 4.71 0.89
CA GLY A 62 -18.39 5.05 0.36
C GLY A 62 -19.39 3.92 0.53
N ARG A 63 -19.00 2.69 0.16
CA ARG A 63 -19.85 1.50 0.29
C ARG A 63 -20.01 1.02 1.74
N ALA A 64 -18.90 0.79 2.44
CA ALA A 64 -18.88 0.11 3.72
C ALA A 64 -19.34 1.01 4.88
N LEU A 65 -18.91 2.28 4.88
CA LEU A 65 -19.15 3.22 5.99
C LEU A 65 -20.29 4.18 5.68
N TRP A 66 -20.34 4.75 4.48
CA TRP A 66 -21.35 5.76 4.12
C TRP A 66 -22.59 5.21 3.43
N LYS A 67 -22.61 3.90 3.14
CA LYS A 67 -23.74 3.20 2.52
C LYS A 67 -24.25 3.92 1.26
N TRP A 68 -23.34 4.37 0.39
CA TRP A 68 -23.69 4.98 -0.88
C TRP A 68 -24.69 4.09 -1.65
N ASP A 69 -25.67 4.73 -2.27
CA ASP A 69 -26.59 4.05 -3.17
C ASP A 69 -25.85 3.70 -4.47
N ILE A 70 -25.56 2.41 -4.66
CA ILE A 70 -24.76 1.90 -5.77
C ILE A 70 -25.68 1.11 -6.70
N LYS A 71 -26.09 1.76 -7.80
CA LYS A 71 -27.02 1.18 -8.80
C LYS A 71 -26.50 -0.11 -9.44
N ASN A 72 -25.18 -0.25 -9.60
CA ASN A 72 -24.55 -1.45 -10.15
C ASN A 72 -23.42 -1.92 -9.21
N LEU A 73 -23.82 -2.70 -8.20
CA LEU A 73 -22.92 -3.19 -7.16
C LEU A 73 -21.82 -4.11 -7.73
N ALA A 74 -22.12 -4.93 -8.73
CA ALA A 74 -21.15 -5.86 -9.32
C ALA A 74 -19.98 -5.11 -9.98
N THR A 75 -20.28 -4.15 -10.87
CA THR A 75 -19.24 -3.32 -11.50
C THR A 75 -18.49 -2.47 -10.47
N TYR A 76 -19.19 -1.95 -9.45
CA TYR A 76 -18.56 -1.20 -8.37
C TYR A 76 -17.54 -2.04 -7.60
N LEU A 77 -17.89 -3.26 -7.23
CA LEU A 77 -16.98 -4.17 -6.52
C LEU A 77 -15.79 -4.57 -7.38
N ILE A 78 -15.96 -4.75 -8.70
CA ILE A 78 -14.82 -4.97 -9.60
C ILE A 78 -13.82 -3.82 -9.49
N TRP A 79 -14.28 -2.56 -9.62
CA TRP A 79 -13.40 -1.40 -9.50
C TRP A 79 -12.74 -1.29 -8.13
N GLU A 80 -13.52 -1.39 -7.05
CA GLU A 80 -13.02 -1.31 -5.68
C GLU A 80 -11.89 -2.33 -5.45
N ARG A 81 -12.09 -3.58 -5.89
CA ARG A 81 -11.20 -4.71 -5.62
C ARG A 81 -9.99 -4.72 -6.54
N SER A 82 -10.16 -4.43 -7.84
CA SER A 82 -9.06 -4.28 -8.78
C SER A 82 -8.10 -3.15 -8.38
N LEU A 83 -8.63 -2.07 -7.80
CA LEU A 83 -7.81 -0.96 -7.28
C LEU A 83 -7.11 -1.28 -5.94
N VAL A 84 -7.30 -2.47 -5.37
CA VAL A 84 -6.45 -3.02 -4.30
C VAL A 84 -5.36 -3.95 -4.87
N ILE A 85 -5.66 -4.69 -5.93
CA ILE A 85 -4.70 -5.56 -6.63
C ILE A 85 -3.54 -4.75 -7.21
N VAL A 86 -3.84 -3.70 -7.98
CA VAL A 86 -2.84 -2.87 -8.66
C VAL A 86 -1.79 -2.30 -7.68
N PRO A 87 -2.16 -1.57 -6.60
CA PRO A 87 -1.18 -1.02 -5.69
C PRO A 87 -0.41 -2.08 -4.91
N THR A 88 -0.99 -3.28 -4.70
CA THR A 88 -0.25 -4.41 -4.13
C THR A 88 0.93 -4.79 -5.02
N VAL A 89 0.68 -4.96 -6.32
CA VAL A 89 1.74 -5.27 -7.31
C VAL A 89 2.75 -4.13 -7.41
N THR A 90 2.29 -2.88 -7.48
CA THR A 90 3.17 -1.70 -7.53
C THR A 90 4.06 -1.61 -6.29
N THR A 91 3.52 -1.87 -5.10
CA THR A 91 4.30 -1.92 -3.85
C THR A 91 5.36 -3.00 -3.91
N SER A 92 5.00 -4.22 -4.34
CA SER A 92 5.93 -5.33 -4.48
C SER A 92 7.12 -4.98 -5.37
N LEU A 93 6.87 -4.35 -6.52
CA LEU A 93 7.94 -3.90 -7.43
C LEU A 93 8.83 -2.84 -6.76
N GLY A 94 8.24 -1.86 -6.06
CA GLY A 94 8.99 -0.84 -5.34
C GLY A 94 9.86 -1.42 -4.21
N LEU A 95 9.35 -2.43 -3.49
CA LEU A 95 10.08 -3.11 -2.43
C LEU A 95 11.22 -4.00 -2.95
N VAL A 96 11.09 -4.57 -4.15
CA VAL A 96 12.19 -5.30 -4.81
C VAL A 96 13.36 -4.36 -5.09
N LEU A 97 13.11 -3.23 -5.77
CA LEU A 97 14.15 -2.23 -6.04
C LEU A 97 14.76 -1.68 -4.75
N LEU A 98 13.93 -1.41 -3.73
CA LEU A 98 14.43 -0.98 -2.43
C LEU A 98 15.31 -2.05 -1.77
N SER A 99 14.94 -3.33 -1.88
CA SER A 99 15.73 -4.43 -1.31
C SER A 99 17.11 -4.53 -1.92
N ASP A 100 17.22 -4.33 -3.23
CA ASP A 100 18.49 -4.37 -3.95
C ASP A 100 19.39 -3.20 -3.49
N MET A 101 18.84 -1.99 -3.38
CA MET A 101 19.55 -0.83 -2.83
C MET A 101 20.02 -1.03 -1.38
N LEU A 102 19.16 -1.58 -0.51
CA LEU A 102 19.50 -1.88 0.89
C LEU A 102 20.62 -2.90 0.97
N SER A 103 20.55 -3.95 0.16
CA SER A 103 21.60 -4.98 0.07
C SER A 103 22.92 -4.38 -0.40
N ALA A 104 22.89 -3.51 -1.43
CA ALA A 104 24.07 -2.81 -1.91
C ALA A 104 24.69 -1.86 -0.87
N SER A 105 23.89 -1.39 0.08
CA SER A 105 24.32 -0.51 1.18
C SER A 105 24.70 -1.26 2.46
N GLY A 106 24.80 -2.60 2.38
CA GLY A 106 25.30 -3.44 3.47
C GLY A 106 24.23 -4.09 4.35
N ASP A 107 22.94 -4.07 3.97
CA ASP A 107 21.93 -4.88 4.65
C ASP A 107 22.30 -6.37 4.56
N PRO A 108 22.43 -7.09 5.68
CA PRO A 108 22.90 -8.47 5.68
C PRO A 108 21.85 -9.45 5.16
N PHE A 109 20.54 -9.19 5.38
CA PHE A 109 19.46 -10.06 4.93
C PHE A 109 18.03 -9.52 5.11
N TRP A 110 17.81 -8.53 5.99
CA TRP A 110 16.47 -8.13 6.45
C TRP A 110 15.62 -7.60 5.30
N ALA A 111 16.23 -6.89 4.36
CA ALA A 111 15.54 -6.36 3.20
C ALA A 111 15.01 -7.48 2.31
N ARG A 112 15.86 -8.47 2.02
CA ARG A 112 15.47 -9.63 1.21
C ARG A 112 14.37 -10.45 1.88
N LEU A 113 14.50 -10.71 3.18
CA LEU A 113 13.47 -11.43 3.95
C LEU A 113 12.15 -10.66 3.93
N GLY A 114 12.20 -9.36 4.17
CA GLY A 114 11.02 -8.49 4.21
C GLY A 114 10.29 -8.45 2.86
N THR A 115 11.04 -8.28 1.77
CA THR A 115 10.50 -8.28 0.41
C THR A 115 9.91 -9.64 0.04
N MET A 116 10.57 -10.75 0.38
CA MET A 116 10.02 -12.09 0.14
C MET A 116 8.71 -12.31 0.90
N ALA A 117 8.66 -11.97 2.18
CA ALA A 117 7.44 -12.09 2.98
C ALA A 117 6.29 -11.26 2.35
N TYR A 118 6.57 -10.01 1.97
CA TYR A 118 5.57 -9.17 1.30
C TYR A 118 5.12 -9.76 -0.04
N LEU A 119 6.04 -10.29 -0.87
CA LEU A 119 5.70 -10.92 -2.16
C LEU A 119 4.78 -12.14 -1.99
N PHE A 120 5.06 -13.01 -1.02
CA PHE A 120 4.16 -14.13 -0.71
C PHE A 120 2.79 -13.63 -0.26
N GLY A 121 2.75 -12.61 0.61
CA GLY A 121 1.51 -11.96 0.98
C GLY A 121 0.77 -11.39 -0.24
N ALA A 122 1.48 -10.72 -1.15
CA ALA A 122 0.91 -10.14 -2.36
C ALA A 122 0.22 -11.20 -3.23
N VAL A 123 0.83 -12.37 -3.41
CA VAL A 123 0.20 -13.49 -4.13
C VAL A 123 -1.10 -13.92 -3.47
N LEU A 124 -1.13 -14.03 -2.13
CA LEU A 124 -2.32 -14.43 -1.38
C LEU A 124 -3.46 -13.42 -1.51
N VAL A 125 -3.19 -12.13 -1.37
CA VAL A 125 -4.23 -11.09 -1.47
C VAL A 125 -4.71 -10.93 -2.90
N VAL A 126 -3.83 -10.98 -3.90
CA VAL A 126 -4.24 -10.93 -5.31
C VAL A 126 -5.12 -12.13 -5.66
N SER A 127 -4.76 -13.33 -5.21
CA SER A 127 -5.61 -14.52 -5.38
C SER A 127 -6.96 -14.35 -4.70
N THR A 128 -6.98 -13.84 -3.46
CA THR A 128 -8.23 -13.64 -2.72
C THR A 128 -9.14 -12.62 -3.39
N GLU A 129 -8.61 -11.45 -3.77
CA GLU A 129 -9.38 -10.40 -4.42
C GLU A 129 -9.89 -10.85 -5.80
N THR A 130 -9.09 -11.63 -6.54
CA THR A 130 -9.52 -12.20 -7.83
C THR A 130 -10.63 -13.22 -7.65
N ASN A 131 -10.53 -14.12 -6.67
CA ASN A 131 -11.59 -15.09 -6.36
C ASN A 131 -12.87 -14.39 -5.90
N PHE A 132 -12.76 -13.34 -5.09
CA PHE A 132 -13.91 -12.54 -4.68
C PHE A 132 -14.58 -11.88 -5.89
N VAL A 133 -13.80 -11.27 -6.80
CA VAL A 133 -14.35 -10.63 -8.00
C VAL A 133 -15.00 -11.62 -8.96
N THR A 134 -14.41 -12.81 -9.13
CA THR A 134 -14.86 -13.79 -10.15
C THR A 134 -15.94 -14.74 -9.64
N LYS A 135 -15.89 -15.13 -8.36
CA LYS A 135 -16.73 -16.18 -7.77
C LYS A 135 -17.52 -15.71 -6.55
N ASN A 136 -17.32 -14.47 -6.09
CA ASN A 136 -17.88 -13.95 -4.84
C ASN A 136 -17.50 -14.79 -3.60
N GLU A 137 -16.31 -15.40 -3.64
CA GLU A 137 -15.78 -16.23 -2.56
C GLU A 137 -14.70 -15.46 -1.78
N TRP A 138 -14.90 -15.27 -0.48
CA TRP A 138 -13.95 -14.60 0.40
C TRP A 138 -13.14 -15.61 1.22
N ASN A 139 -11.84 -15.71 0.96
CA ASN A 139 -10.95 -16.62 1.68
C ASN A 139 -10.28 -15.92 2.87
N ALA A 140 -10.95 -15.93 4.03
CA ALA A 140 -10.46 -15.26 5.24
C ALA A 140 -9.06 -15.73 5.68
N ALA A 141 -8.72 -17.01 5.50
CA ALA A 141 -7.42 -17.55 5.88
C ALA A 141 -6.28 -16.96 5.05
N GLN A 142 -6.47 -16.84 3.73
CA GLN A 142 -5.49 -16.21 2.85
C GLN A 142 -5.28 -14.73 3.21
N VAL A 143 -6.36 -14.02 3.58
CA VAL A 143 -6.27 -12.62 4.00
C VAL A 143 -5.53 -12.46 5.31
N ILE A 144 -5.81 -13.29 6.31
CA ILE A 144 -5.09 -13.26 7.59
C ILE A 144 -3.59 -13.50 7.37
N LEU A 145 -3.23 -14.48 6.54
CA LEU A 145 -1.84 -14.76 6.19
C LEU A 145 -1.20 -13.60 5.43
N TYR A 146 -1.90 -13.00 4.46
CA TYR A 146 -1.43 -11.79 3.78
C TYR A 146 -1.13 -10.67 4.79
N VAL A 147 -2.07 -10.35 5.69
CA VAL A 147 -1.92 -9.27 6.66
C VAL A 147 -0.68 -9.51 7.53
N ALA A 148 -0.50 -10.73 8.04
CA ALA A 148 0.67 -11.07 8.85
C ALA A 148 1.97 -10.92 8.05
N LEU A 149 2.04 -11.48 6.85
CA LEU A 149 3.23 -11.45 6.00
C LEU A 149 3.58 -10.03 5.53
N ALA A 150 2.57 -9.23 5.18
CA ALA A 150 2.77 -7.85 4.75
C ALA A 150 3.30 -6.97 5.88
N LEU A 151 2.73 -7.08 7.09
CA LEU A 151 3.18 -6.31 8.25
C LEU A 151 4.58 -6.73 8.68
N LEU A 152 4.84 -8.04 8.82
CA LEU A 152 6.17 -8.54 9.17
C LEU A 152 7.21 -8.20 8.11
N GLY A 153 6.83 -8.28 6.83
CA GLY A 153 7.70 -7.93 5.72
C GLY A 153 8.12 -6.47 5.75
N GLN A 154 7.16 -5.56 5.95
CA GLN A 154 7.44 -4.13 6.05
C GLN A 154 8.21 -3.77 7.33
N ALA A 155 7.98 -4.48 8.45
CA ALA A 155 8.78 -4.32 9.66
C ALA A 155 10.25 -4.71 9.44
N ALA A 156 10.51 -5.82 8.74
CA ALA A 156 11.86 -6.25 8.37
C ALA A 156 12.56 -5.24 7.45
N ILE A 157 11.84 -4.65 6.48
CA ILE A 157 12.36 -3.53 5.68
C ILE A 157 12.69 -2.32 6.58
N GLY A 158 11.87 -2.04 7.59
CA GLY A 158 12.16 -1.02 8.60
C GLY A 158 13.49 -1.27 9.34
N VAL A 159 13.79 -2.52 9.70
CA VAL A 159 15.07 -2.91 10.30
C VAL A 159 16.23 -2.67 9.33
N ALA A 160 16.08 -3.08 8.07
CA ALA A 160 17.10 -2.85 7.04
C ALA A 160 17.38 -1.34 6.83
N LEU A 161 16.34 -0.51 6.83
CA LEU A 161 16.47 0.95 6.71
C LEU A 161 17.27 1.56 7.88
N LEU A 162 17.14 1.03 9.09
CA LEU A 162 17.93 1.47 10.25
C LEU A 162 19.41 1.04 10.17
N GLN A 163 19.72 0.04 9.35
CA GLN A 163 21.08 -0.51 9.23
C GLN A 163 21.89 0.13 8.10
N THR A 164 21.24 0.79 7.15
CA THR A 164 21.84 1.12 5.84
C THR A 164 21.96 2.61 5.51
N ASP A 165 21.57 3.53 6.41
CA ASP A 165 21.67 4.99 6.24
C ASP A 165 21.11 5.59 4.92
N ILE A 166 20.40 4.80 4.08
CA ILE A 166 19.81 5.25 2.81
C ILE A 166 18.72 6.31 3.07
N THR A 167 18.06 6.24 4.22
CA THR A 167 17.02 7.17 4.64
C THR A 167 17.22 7.59 6.09
N ALA A 168 16.52 8.65 6.51
CA ALA A 168 16.55 9.09 7.90
C ALA A 168 16.03 7.98 8.83
N ALA A 169 16.75 7.72 9.93
CA ALA A 169 16.44 6.62 10.86
C ALA A 169 15.00 6.61 11.40
N TRP A 170 14.36 7.77 11.54
CA TRP A 170 12.97 7.84 12.00
C TRP A 170 11.99 7.08 11.07
N ILE A 171 12.32 6.93 9.78
CA ILE A 171 11.50 6.19 8.80
C ILE A 171 11.52 4.69 9.12
N GLY A 172 12.70 4.14 9.42
CA GLY A 172 12.84 2.75 9.84
C GLY A 172 12.09 2.47 11.15
N TRP A 173 12.19 3.36 12.13
CA TRP A 173 11.43 3.23 13.39
C TRP A 173 9.92 3.27 13.19
N ILE A 174 9.41 4.20 12.37
CA ILE A 174 7.98 4.26 12.06
C ILE A 174 7.51 2.98 11.36
N ALA A 175 8.30 2.44 10.42
CA ALA A 175 8.00 1.16 9.77
C ALA A 175 7.90 0.01 10.76
N ILE A 176 8.80 -0.10 11.72
CA ILE A 176 8.76 -1.15 12.73
C ILE A 176 7.55 -0.97 13.66
N ILE A 177 7.41 0.22 14.27
CA ILE A 177 6.38 0.47 15.29
C ILE A 177 4.98 0.34 14.70
N TRP A 178 4.74 0.91 13.51
CA TRP A 178 3.45 0.83 12.85
C TRP A 178 3.05 -0.62 12.57
N ASN A 179 3.92 -1.39 11.93
CA ASN A 179 3.60 -2.74 11.49
C ASN A 179 3.44 -3.69 12.67
N MET A 180 4.34 -3.64 13.65
CA MET A 180 4.24 -4.46 14.85
C MET A 180 3.05 -4.04 15.72
N GLY A 181 2.77 -2.75 15.83
CA GLY A 181 1.61 -2.23 16.55
C GLY A 181 0.28 -2.74 15.96
N PHE A 182 0.09 -2.62 14.65
CA PHE A 182 -1.11 -3.12 13.99
C PHE A 182 -1.22 -4.64 14.03
N LEU A 183 -0.12 -5.37 13.91
CA LEU A 183 -0.13 -6.83 14.04
C LEU A 183 -0.64 -7.25 15.42
N MET A 184 -0.15 -6.61 16.49
CA MET A 184 -0.60 -6.86 17.85
C MET A 184 -2.07 -6.48 18.06
N ILE A 185 -2.50 -5.33 17.54
CA ILE A 185 -3.91 -4.90 17.60
C ILE A 185 -4.82 -5.93 16.92
N PHE A 186 -4.44 -6.43 15.75
CA PHE A 186 -5.23 -7.42 15.02
C PHE A 186 -5.36 -8.75 15.74
N ILE A 187 -4.25 -9.24 16.33
CA ILE A 187 -4.27 -10.46 17.15
C ILE A 187 -5.18 -10.30 18.36
N MET A 188 -5.14 -9.15 19.04
CA MET A 188 -5.87 -8.94 20.30
C MET A 188 -7.34 -8.57 20.10
N MET A 189 -7.65 -7.67 19.15
CA MET A 189 -8.95 -7.00 19.08
C MET A 189 -9.83 -7.49 17.94
N ARG A 190 -9.26 -7.97 16.83
CA ARG A 190 -10.03 -8.32 15.62
C ARG A 190 -9.51 -9.55 14.88
N PRO A 191 -9.37 -10.71 15.52
CA PRO A 191 -8.76 -11.89 14.88
C PRO A 191 -9.51 -12.40 13.64
N ARG A 192 -10.78 -12.03 13.47
CA ARG A 192 -11.63 -12.43 12.32
C ARG A 192 -11.86 -11.32 11.28
N ASP A 193 -11.44 -10.09 11.57
CA ASP A 193 -11.64 -8.93 10.71
C ASP A 193 -10.39 -8.04 10.73
N VAL A 194 -9.34 -8.54 10.07
CA VAL A 194 -8.00 -7.93 10.06
C VAL A 194 -7.72 -7.12 8.80
N TYR A 195 -8.65 -7.10 7.84
CA TYR A 195 -8.37 -6.60 6.51
C TYR A 195 -8.71 -5.13 6.32
N TYR A 196 -7.70 -4.29 6.51
CA TYR A 196 -7.78 -2.84 6.29
C TYR A 196 -6.66 -2.43 5.34
N PRO A 197 -6.89 -2.50 4.01
CA PRO A 197 -5.87 -2.27 2.99
C PRO A 197 -5.05 -0.99 3.18
N VAL A 198 -5.68 0.08 3.68
CA VAL A 198 -5.02 1.38 3.94
C VAL A 198 -3.78 1.27 4.83
N ILE A 199 -3.79 0.34 5.79
CA ILE A 199 -2.69 0.15 6.75
C ILE A 199 -1.43 -0.36 6.02
N HIS A 200 -1.60 -1.17 4.98
CA HIS A 200 -0.51 -1.79 4.24
C HIS A 200 0.12 -0.86 3.20
N PHE A 201 -0.61 0.16 2.72
CA PHE A 201 -0.09 1.11 1.73
C PHE A 201 0.46 2.40 2.34
N PHE A 202 0.12 2.69 3.60
CA PHE A 202 0.63 3.88 4.28
C PHE A 202 2.14 3.85 4.47
N LEU A 203 2.73 2.71 4.83
CA LEU A 203 4.18 2.62 5.05
C LEU A 203 5.03 2.68 3.78
N PRO A 204 4.65 1.99 2.70
CA PRO A 204 5.23 2.23 1.38
C PRO A 204 5.27 3.72 1.02
N LEU A 205 4.19 4.48 1.25
CA LEU A 205 4.20 5.93 1.04
C LEU A 205 5.29 6.64 1.84
N ILE A 206 5.36 6.41 3.16
CA ILE A 206 6.33 7.08 4.03
C ILE A 206 7.78 6.74 3.61
N ILE A 207 8.04 5.47 3.29
CA ILE A 207 9.36 5.03 2.80
C ILE A 207 9.68 5.70 1.45
N GLY A 208 8.74 5.71 0.52
CA GLY A 208 8.92 6.35 -0.78
C GLY A 208 9.22 7.85 -0.67
N LEU A 209 8.49 8.57 0.18
CA LEU A 209 8.79 9.98 0.49
C LEU A 209 10.18 10.15 1.13
N GLY A 210 10.55 9.23 2.02
CA GLY A 210 11.89 9.16 2.61
C GLY A 210 13.01 9.02 1.60
N LEU A 211 12.82 8.17 0.60
CA LEU A 211 13.79 7.97 -0.48
C LEU A 211 13.96 9.22 -1.34
N VAL A 212 12.89 9.98 -1.58
CA VAL A 212 12.98 11.28 -2.31
C VAL A 212 13.67 12.34 -1.47
N ALA A 213 13.42 12.37 -0.15
CA ALA A 213 13.95 13.39 0.74
C ALA A 213 15.41 13.14 1.16
N GLY A 214 15.82 11.86 1.22
CA GLY A 214 17.19 11.48 1.54
C GLY A 214 18.13 11.83 0.39
N ARG A 215 19.31 12.36 0.74
CA ARG A 215 20.40 12.59 -0.20
C ARG A 215 21.12 11.29 -0.55
#